data_AF-A0A958R314-F1
#
_entry.id   AF-A0A958R314-F1
#
_cell.length_a   1.000
_cell.length_b   1.000
_cell.length_c   1.000
_cell.angle_alpha   90.00
_cell.angle_beta   90.00
_cell.angle_gamma   90.00
#
_symmetry.space_group_name_H-M   'P 1'
#
loop_
_entity.id
_entity.type
_entity.pdbx_description
1 polymer ?
#
loop_
_entity_poly.entity_id
_entity_poly.type
_entity_poly.pdbx_seq_one_letter_code
_entity_poly.pdbx_strand_id
1 'polypeptide(L)' 'MEYAQGGDLLKLVQNHSKRGQRLPESQIWKVLVHTARALRALHHQKVLHRDLKGANIFLTA' A
#
# COMPACT_ATOMS: atom_id res chain seq x y z
N MET A 1 -1.80 -17.46 -2.30
CA MET A 1 -1.46 -16.03 -2.44
C MET A 1 -1.63 -15.67 -3.91
N GLU A 2 -2.38 -14.62 -4.21
CA GLU A 2 -2.49 -14.09 -5.57
C GLU A 2 -1.24 -13.28 -5.92
N TYR A 3 -0.78 -13.36 -7.17
CA TYR A 3 0.39 -12.60 -7.62
C TYR A 3 0.02 -11.15 -7.90
N ALA A 4 0.60 -10.23 -7.12
CA ALA A 4 0.42 -8.78 -7.29
C ALA A 4 1.42 -8.21 -8.29
N GLN A 5 1.01 -8.15 -9.57
CA GLN A 5 1.85 -7.70 -10.70
C GLN A 5 2.35 -6.24 -10.57
N GLY A 6 1.65 -5.40 -9.81
CA GLY A 6 1.98 -3.98 -9.65
C GLY A 6 3.14 -3.69 -8.68
N GLY A 7 3.74 -4.71 -8.07
CA GLY A 7 4.83 -4.54 -7.11
C GLY A 7 4.34 -4.00 -5.76
N ASP A 8 5.17 -3.20 -5.09
CA ASP A 8 4.89 -2.66 -3.75
C ASP A 8 4.83 -1.12 -3.72
N LEU A 9 4.14 -0.58 -2.73
CA LEU A 9 3.94 0.87 -2.55
C LEU A 9 5.26 1.62 -2.41
N LEU A 10 6.27 1.03 -1.76
CA LEU A 10 7.58 1.67 -1.60
C LEU A 10 8.22 1.91 -2.97
N LYS A 11 8.24 0.91 -3.85
CA LYS A 11 8.75 1.07 -5.23
C LYS A 11 7.96 2.10 -6.02
N LEU A 12 6.62 2.12 -5.88
CA LEU A 12 5.78 3.12 -6.54
C LEU A 12 6.19 4.56 -6.16
N VAL A 13 6.40 4.81 -4.86
CA VAL A 13 6.82 6.12 -4.33
C VAL A 13 8.22 6.48 -4.79
N GLN A 14 9.16 5.54 -4.72
CA GLN A 14 10.54 5.74 -5.17
C GLN A 14 10.61 6.05 -6.67
N ASN A 15 9.81 5.37 -7.49
CA ASN A 15 9.78 5.60 -8.94
C ASN A 15 9.25 6.99 -9.29
N HIS A 16 8.23 7.49 -8.58
CA HIS A 16 7.76 8.87 -8.75
C HIS A 16 8.83 9.88 -8.34
N SER A 17 9.45 9.67 -7.17
CA SER A 17 10.52 10.54 -6.66
C SER A 17 11.71 10.62 -7.63
N LYS A 18 12.17 9.48 -8.17
CA LYS A 18 13.25 9.42 -9.18
C LYS A 18 12.93 10.20 -10.47
N ARG A 19 11.65 10.31 -10.82
CA ARG A 19 11.18 11.09 -11.97
C ARG A 19 10.88 12.56 -11.65
N GLY A 20 11.13 13.00 -10.41
CA GLY A 20 10.75 14.34 -9.95
C GLY A 20 9.24 14.58 -9.90
N GLN A 21 8.44 13.51 -9.84
CA GLN A 21 6.99 13.57 -9.88
C GLN A 21 6.39 13.33 -8.49
N ARG A 22 5.25 13.95 -8.23
CA ARG A 22 4.41 13.64 -7.06
C ARG A 22 3.41 12.54 -7.43
N LEU A 23 3.05 11.73 -6.44
CA LEU A 23 1.90 10.83 -6.56
C LEU A 23 0.60 11.65 -6.57
N PRO A 24 -0.36 11.34 -7.45
CA PRO A 24 -1.67 11.95 -7.42
C PRO A 24 -2.36 11.69 -6.08
N GLU A 25 -3.00 12.70 -5.50
CA GLU A 25 -3.69 12.54 -4.21
C GLU A 25 -4.75 11.45 -4.23
N SER A 26 -5.45 11.29 -5.36
CA SER A 26 -6.44 10.21 -5.55
C SER A 26 -5.83 8.82 -5.30
N GLN A 27 -4.58 8.61 -5.73
CA GLN A 27 -3.87 7.35 -5.51
C GLN A 27 -3.43 7.19 -4.05
N ILE A 28 -2.98 8.28 -3.42
CA ILE A 28 -2.62 8.31 -1.99
C ILE A 28 -3.84 7.93 -1.14
N TRP A 29 -4.99 8.58 -1.39
CA TRP A 29 -6.25 8.30 -0.69
C TRP A 29 -6.71 6.86 -0.90
N LYS A 30 -6.63 6.33 -2.13
CA LYS A 30 -6.99 4.94 -2.42
C LYS A 30 -6.18 3.95 -1.59
N VAL A 31 -4.85 4.13 -1.55
CA VAL A 31 -3.94 3.28 -0.76
C VAL A 31 -4.24 3.40 0.73
N LEU A 32 -4.43 4.62 1.23
CA LEU A 32 -4.71 4.87 2.64
C LEU A 32 -6.01 4.21 3.09
N VAL A 33 -7.10 4.41 2.33
CA VAL A 33 -8.41 3.83 2.65
C VAL A 33 -8.38 2.31 2.64
N HIS A 34 -7.73 1.70 1.64
CA HIS A 34 -7.63 0.24 1.56
C HIS A 34 -6.78 -0.33 2.71
N THR A 35 -5.65 0.31 3.03
CA THR A 35 -4.80 -0.10 4.15
C THR A 35 -5.54 0.01 5.48
N ALA A 36 -6.28 1.10 5.70
CA ALA A 36 -7.08 1.29 6.91
C ALA A 36 -8.19 0.23 7.05
N ARG A 37 -8.87 -0.12 5.94
CA ARG A 37 -9.87 -1.20 5.92
C ARG A 37 -9.25 -2.56 6.24
N ALA A 38 -8.08 -2.86 5.68
CA ALA A 38 -7.35 -4.10 5.95
C ALA A 38 -6.93 -4.20 7.43
N LEU A 39 -6.37 -3.12 7.99
CA LEU A 39 -6.02 -3.07 9.42
C LEU A 39 -7.25 -3.25 10.31
N ARG A 40 -8.37 -2.60 9.97
CA ARG A 40 -9.63 -2.79 10.70
C ARG A 40 -10.08 -4.25 10.68
N ALA A 41 -9.98 -4.93 9.54
CA ALA A 41 -10.32 -6.36 9.44
C ALA A 41 -9.41 -7.25 10.30
N LEU A 42 -8.09 -7.00 10.28
CA LEU A 42 -7.14 -7.70 11.16
C LEU A 42 -7.45 -7.46 12.64
N HIS A 43 -7.66 -6.20 13.02
CA HIS A 43 -7.93 -5.82 14.41
C HIS A 43 -9.27 -6.40 14.90
N HIS A 44 -10.28 -6.50 14.04
CA HIS A 44 -11.55 -7.17 14.38
C HIS A 44 -11.35 -8.65 14.74
N GLN A 45 -10.35 -9.30 14.13
CA GLN A 45 -9.95 -10.68 14.44
C GLN A 45 -8.89 -10.77 15.55
N LYS A 46 -8.61 -9.67 16.27
CA LYS A 46 -7.57 -9.57 17.30
C LYS A 46 -6.15 -9.88 16.77
N VAL A 47 -5.91 -9.66 15.47
CA VAL A 47 -4.60 -9.83 14.83
C VAL A 47 -3.93 -8.47 14.66
N LEU A 48 -2.67 -8.36 15.09
CA LEU A 48 -1.82 -7.20 14.81
C LEU A 48 -0.91 -7.50 13.62
N HIS A 49 -0.85 -6.59 12.65
CA HIS A 49 0.04 -6.75 11.48
C HIS A 49 1.52 -6.76 11.87
N ARG A 50 1.93 -5.92 12.84
CA ARG A 50 3.29 -5.76 13.40
C ARG A 50 4.41 -5.32 12.44
N ASP A 51 4.26 -5.46 11.12
CA ASP A 51 5.26 -4.99 10.14
C ASP A 51 4.63 -4.13 9.03
N LEU A 52 3.83 -3.12 9.41
CA LEU A 52 3.16 -2.26 8.43
C LEU A 52 4.15 -1.24 7.85
N LYS A 53 4.49 -1.41 6.57
CA LYS A 53 5.38 -0.52 5.80
C LYS A 53 5.07 -0.61 4.31
N GLY A 54 5.50 0.39 3.53
CA GLY A 54 5.22 0.45 2.09
C GLY A 54 5.73 -0.76 1.29
N ALA A 55 6.80 -1.42 1.72
CA ALA A 55 7.32 -2.64 1.09
C ALA A 55 6.39 -3.87 1.25
N ASN A 56 5.46 -3.82 2.21
CA ASN A 56 4.49 -4.89 2.51
C ASN A 56 3.08 -4.55 2.03
N ILE A 57 2.89 -3.46 1.27
CA ILE A 57 1.62 -3.09 0.65
C ILE A 57 1.76 -3.34 -0.86
N PHE A 58 1.16 -4.43 -1.33
CA PHE A 58 1.23 -4.85 -2.73
C PHE A 58 0.11 -4.23 -3.57
N LEU A 59 0.43 -3.93 -4.83
CA LEU A 59 -0.47 -3.30 -5.79
C LEU A 59 -0.84 -4.29 -6.89
N THR A 60 -2.11 -4.30 -7.29
CA THR A 60 -2.57 -5.02 -8.49
C THR A 60 -2.49 -4.12 -9.72
N ALA A 61 -2.38 -4.72 -10.91
CA ALA A 61 -2.49 -4.01 -12.19
C ALA A 61 -3.91 -3.49 -12.42
#